data_AF-A0A1S1V456-F1
#
_entry.id   AF-A0A1S1V456-F1
#
_cell.length_a   1.000
_cell.length_b   1.000
_cell.length_c   1.000
_cell.angle_alpha   90.00
_cell.angle_beta   90.00
_cell.angle_gamma   90.00
#
_symmetry.space_group_name_H-M   'P 1'
#
loop_
_entity.id
_entity.type
_entity.pdbx_description
1 polymer ?
#
loop_
_entity_poly.entity_id
_entity_poly.type
_entity_poly.pdbx_seq_one_letter_code
_entity_poly.pdbx_strand_id
1 'polypeptide(L)'
;MTPDIILQRTGIDVRAVEQGDDAWHKLRLGVITASEVHNVIAKPRSGKKWPDMKMSYFHTLLAEVCTGVAPEVNAKALAWGKQYENDARTLFEFTSGVNVTESPIIYRDESMRTACSPDGLCSDGNGLELKCPFTSRDFMKFRLGGFEAIKSAYMAQVQYSMWVTRKNAWYFANYDPRMKREGLHYVVIERDEKYMASFDEIVPEFIEKMDEALAEIGFVFGEQWR
;
A
#
# COMPACT_ATOMS: atom_id res chain seq x y z
N MET A 1 16.54 -2.00 -8.42
CA MET A 1 15.59 -3.12 -8.33
C MET A 1 15.32 -3.69 -9.72
N THR A 2 15.49 -5.00 -9.90
CA THR A 2 15.20 -5.71 -11.15
C THR A 2 14.35 -6.95 -10.87
N PRO A 3 13.55 -7.43 -11.83
CA PRO A 3 12.82 -8.69 -11.69
C PRO A 3 13.72 -9.88 -11.31
N ASP A 4 14.96 -9.90 -11.79
CA ASP A 4 15.91 -10.98 -11.51
C ASP A 4 16.32 -11.05 -10.04
N ILE A 5 16.43 -9.91 -9.35
CA ILE A 5 16.70 -9.89 -7.89
C ILE A 5 15.55 -10.53 -7.13
N ILE A 6 14.30 -10.24 -7.51
CA ILE A 6 13.12 -10.85 -6.89
C ILE A 6 13.15 -12.35 -7.13
N LEU A 7 13.29 -12.77 -8.39
CA LEU A 7 13.32 -14.18 -8.78
C LEU A 7 14.41 -14.96 -8.02
N GLN A 8 15.62 -14.41 -7.88
CA GLN A 8 16.70 -15.05 -7.15
C GLN A 8 16.44 -15.18 -5.65
N ARG A 9 15.76 -14.20 -5.04
CA ARG A 9 15.53 -14.16 -3.58
C ARG A 9 14.28 -14.91 -3.16
N THR A 10 13.30 -15.07 -4.05
CA THR A 10 11.97 -15.59 -3.69
C THR A 10 11.48 -16.74 -4.58
N GLY A 11 12.13 -16.99 -5.71
CA GLY A 11 11.67 -17.95 -6.71
C GLY A 11 10.45 -17.48 -7.52
N ILE A 12 10.01 -16.22 -7.36
CA ILE A 12 8.80 -15.68 -7.98
C ILE A 12 9.16 -14.74 -9.14
N ASP A 13 8.58 -14.98 -10.32
CA ASP A 13 8.61 -14.00 -11.40
C ASP A 13 7.56 -12.91 -11.14
N VAL A 14 8.03 -11.73 -10.71
CA VAL A 14 7.16 -10.58 -10.39
C VAL A 14 6.25 -10.16 -11.56
N ARG A 15 6.63 -10.46 -12.80
CA ARG A 15 5.86 -10.05 -13.99
C ARG A 15 4.55 -10.84 -14.14
N ALA A 16 4.46 -12.01 -13.51
CA ALA A 16 3.29 -12.87 -13.52
C ALA A 16 2.42 -12.71 -12.26
N VAL A 17 2.79 -11.80 -11.36
CA VAL A 17 2.09 -11.60 -10.09
C VAL A 17 0.87 -10.71 -10.29
N GLU A 18 -0.28 -11.20 -9.84
CA GLU A 18 -1.53 -10.45 -9.79
C GLU A 18 -1.88 -10.06 -8.35
N GLN A 19 -2.52 -8.90 -8.18
CA GLN A 19 -2.88 -8.42 -6.85
C GLN A 19 -3.90 -9.37 -6.19
N GLY A 20 -3.49 -9.93 -5.04
CA GLY A 20 -4.29 -10.85 -4.23
C GLY A 20 -4.02 -12.33 -4.47
N ASP A 21 -3.10 -12.70 -5.38
CA ASP A 21 -2.66 -14.09 -5.52
C ASP A 21 -1.67 -14.52 -4.41
N ASP A 22 -1.38 -15.81 -4.33
CA ASP A 22 -0.48 -16.37 -3.30
C ASP A 22 0.94 -15.78 -3.39
N ALA A 23 1.43 -15.52 -4.60
CA ALA A 23 2.76 -14.96 -4.84
C ALA A 23 2.84 -13.50 -4.36
N TRP A 24 1.77 -12.73 -4.56
CA TRP A 24 1.60 -11.37 -4.08
C TRP A 24 1.61 -11.32 -2.56
N HIS A 25 0.90 -12.24 -1.90
CA HIS A 25 0.94 -12.38 -0.45
C HIS A 25 2.36 -12.73 0.04
N LYS A 26 3.04 -13.68 -0.61
CA LYS A 26 4.41 -14.09 -0.26
C LYS A 26 5.40 -12.93 -0.38
N LEU A 27 5.34 -12.16 -1.47
CA LEU A 27 6.23 -11.02 -1.73
C LEU A 27 6.05 -9.86 -0.72
N ARG A 28 4.95 -9.83 0.04
CA ARG A 28 4.66 -8.78 1.03
C ARG A 28 5.10 -9.11 2.45
N LEU A 29 5.51 -10.34 2.73
CA LEU A 29 5.87 -10.78 4.07
C LEU A 29 7.05 -9.99 4.64
N GLY A 30 6.83 -9.33 5.78
CA GLY A 30 7.81 -8.51 6.48
C GLY A 30 8.11 -7.18 5.79
N VAL A 31 7.38 -6.83 4.73
CA VAL A 31 7.60 -5.62 3.92
C VAL A 31 6.74 -4.48 4.45
N ILE A 32 7.32 -3.28 4.53
CA ILE A 32 6.57 -2.06 4.86
C ILE A 32 5.73 -1.69 3.63
N THR A 33 4.40 -1.71 3.77
CA THR A 33 3.47 -1.49 2.66
C THR A 33 2.69 -0.18 2.78
N ALA A 34 2.30 0.39 1.64
CA ALA A 34 1.62 1.68 1.58
C ALA A 34 0.37 1.77 2.49
N SER A 35 -0.46 0.73 2.53
CA SER A 35 -1.68 0.74 3.36
C SER A 35 -1.40 0.82 4.86
N GLU A 36 -0.24 0.31 5.31
CA GLU A 36 0.13 0.22 6.73
C GLU A 36 1.19 1.26 7.16
N VAL A 37 1.75 2.03 6.24
CA VAL A 37 2.82 3.00 6.54
C VAL A 37 2.40 4.08 7.54
N HIS A 38 1.10 4.35 7.66
CA HIS A 38 0.55 5.27 8.66
C HIS A 38 0.94 4.85 10.10
N ASN A 39 1.16 3.56 10.35
CA ASN A 39 1.69 3.06 11.62
C ASN A 39 3.17 3.45 11.82
N VAL A 40 3.99 3.40 10.77
CA VAL A 40 5.44 3.69 10.82
C VAL A 40 5.69 5.16 11.10
N ILE A 41 4.92 6.06 10.49
CA ILE A 41 5.05 7.51 10.66
C ILE A 41 4.24 8.07 11.84
N ALA A 42 3.55 7.20 12.60
CA ALA A 42 2.77 7.62 13.75
C ALA A 42 3.67 8.26 14.82
N LYS A 43 3.26 9.43 15.31
CA LYS A 43 3.96 10.19 16.36
C LYS A 43 3.28 9.99 17.72
N PRO A 44 4.03 9.92 18.83
CA PRO A 44 3.45 9.82 20.15
C PRO A 44 2.70 11.10 20.53
N ARG A 45 1.67 10.98 21.39
CA ARG A 45 0.94 12.13 21.95
C ARG A 45 1.79 12.92 22.96
N SER A 46 2.73 12.26 23.63
CA SER A 46 3.67 12.85 24.58
C SER A 46 4.94 11.99 24.68
N GLY A 47 6.09 12.61 24.95
CA GLY A 47 7.38 11.94 25.07
C GLY A 47 8.02 11.56 23.72
N LYS A 48 9.02 10.69 23.78
CA LYS A 48 9.84 10.28 22.62
C LYS A 48 9.70 8.79 22.23
N LYS A 49 8.91 8.02 22.99
CA LYS A 49 8.70 6.59 22.71
C LYS A 49 7.80 6.40 21.50
N TRP A 50 8.01 5.33 20.73
CA TRP A 50 7.10 4.95 19.66
C TRP A 50 5.69 4.68 20.21
N PRO A 51 4.63 5.13 19.52
CA PRO A 51 3.25 4.86 19.95
C PRO A 51 2.90 3.38 19.80
N ASP A 52 1.90 2.91 20.55
CA ASP A 52 1.49 1.49 20.58
C ASP A 52 1.16 0.95 19.19
N MET A 53 0.52 1.73 18.31
CA MET A 53 0.23 1.31 16.94
C MET A 53 1.48 1.04 16.10
N LYS A 54 2.54 1.83 16.31
CA LYS A 54 3.84 1.64 15.64
C LYS A 54 4.53 0.40 16.16
N MET A 55 4.53 0.18 17.48
CA MET A 55 5.05 -1.04 18.10
C MET A 55 4.27 -2.30 17.70
N SER A 56 2.94 -2.20 17.58
CA SER A 56 2.09 -3.29 17.11
C SER A 56 2.48 -3.70 15.69
N TYR A 57 2.55 -2.73 14.76
CA TYR A 57 2.96 -3.01 13.39
C TYR A 57 4.41 -3.53 13.28
N PHE A 58 5.32 -3.01 14.12
CA PHE A 58 6.68 -3.52 14.24
C PHE A 58 6.71 -5.01 14.58
N HIS A 59 5.99 -5.44 15.62
CA HIS A 59 5.90 -6.86 15.97
C HIS A 59 5.19 -7.70 14.90
N THR A 60 4.18 -7.15 14.21
CA THR A 60 3.52 -7.83 13.08
C THR A 60 4.53 -8.17 11.98
N LEU A 61 5.33 -7.20 11.53
CA LEU A 61 6.29 -7.45 10.46
C LEU A 61 7.42 -8.39 10.89
N LEU A 62 7.90 -8.28 12.14
CA LEU A 62 8.85 -9.25 12.69
C LEU A 62 8.27 -10.67 12.70
N ALA A 63 7.01 -10.83 13.12
CA ALA A 63 6.34 -12.13 13.11
C ALA A 63 6.20 -12.68 11.68
N GLU A 64 5.88 -11.86 10.68
CA GLU A 64 5.83 -12.28 9.27
C GLU A 64 7.20 -12.79 8.77
N VAL A 65 8.29 -12.12 9.16
CA VAL A 65 9.66 -12.57 8.83
C VAL A 65 9.93 -13.94 9.47
N CYS A 66 9.67 -14.07 10.77
CA CYS A 66 10.01 -15.28 11.53
C CYS A 66 9.13 -16.49 11.22
N THR A 67 7.88 -16.27 10.80
CA THR A 67 6.90 -17.34 10.57
C THR A 67 6.70 -17.67 9.09
N GLY A 68 7.07 -16.76 8.19
CA GLY A 68 6.84 -16.92 6.76
C GLY A 68 5.37 -16.88 6.35
N VAL A 69 4.47 -16.42 7.24
CA VAL A 69 3.02 -16.30 7.01
C VAL A 69 2.50 -14.97 7.56
N ALA A 70 1.44 -14.45 6.94
CA ALA A 70 0.72 -13.26 7.41
C ALA A 70 -0.64 -13.65 8.00
N PRO A 71 -1.18 -12.89 8.97
CA PRO A 71 -2.51 -13.13 9.49
C PRO A 71 -3.58 -12.93 8.42
N GLU A 72 -4.65 -13.74 8.49
CA GLU A 72 -5.78 -13.63 7.57
C GLU A 72 -6.57 -12.33 7.86
N VAL A 73 -6.75 -11.50 6.84
CA VAL A 73 -7.40 -10.18 6.95
C VAL A 73 -8.90 -10.30 6.68
N ASN A 74 -9.66 -9.22 6.95
CA ASN A 74 -11.11 -9.18 6.81
C ASN A 74 -11.60 -9.60 5.40
N ALA A 75 -11.97 -10.87 5.28
CA ALA A 75 -12.35 -11.51 4.03
C ALA A 75 -13.53 -10.82 3.32
N LYS A 76 -14.47 -10.21 4.07
CA LYS A 76 -15.67 -9.61 3.46
C LYS A 76 -15.37 -8.33 2.69
N ALA A 77 -14.53 -7.46 3.25
CA ALA A 77 -14.17 -6.20 2.59
C ALA A 77 -13.27 -6.45 1.38
N LEU A 78 -12.34 -7.42 1.49
CA LEU A 78 -11.48 -7.83 0.38
C LEU A 78 -12.28 -8.47 -0.75
N ALA A 79 -13.19 -9.40 -0.44
CA ALA A 79 -14.06 -10.02 -1.44
C ALA A 79 -14.95 -8.98 -2.15
N TRP A 80 -15.49 -8.00 -1.42
CA TRP A 80 -16.23 -6.88 -2.01
C TRP A 80 -15.36 -6.06 -2.96
N GLY A 81 -14.14 -5.72 -2.55
CA GLY A 81 -13.16 -5.04 -3.40
C GLY A 81 -12.91 -5.80 -4.70
N LYS A 82 -12.58 -7.10 -4.58
CA LYS A 82 -12.25 -7.95 -5.73
C LYS A 82 -13.44 -8.13 -6.68
N GLN A 83 -14.66 -8.26 -6.15
CA GLN A 83 -15.86 -8.44 -6.96
C GLN A 83 -16.11 -7.27 -7.92
N TYR A 84 -15.83 -6.02 -7.49
CA TYR A 84 -16.17 -4.82 -8.26
C TYR A 84 -14.95 -4.09 -8.84
N GLU A 85 -13.77 -4.68 -8.76
CA GLU A 85 -12.52 -4.09 -9.21
C GLU A 85 -12.58 -3.71 -10.71
N ASN A 86 -13.07 -4.63 -11.55
CA ASN A 86 -13.17 -4.44 -13.00
C ASN A 86 -14.20 -3.37 -13.37
N ASP A 87 -15.35 -3.36 -12.70
CA ASP A 87 -16.41 -2.36 -12.92
C ASP A 87 -15.91 -0.96 -12.55
N ALA A 88 -15.22 -0.86 -11.41
CA ALA A 88 -14.62 0.38 -10.93
C ALA A 88 -13.59 0.92 -11.92
N ARG A 89 -12.69 0.05 -12.41
CA ARG A 89 -11.62 0.41 -13.35
C ARG A 89 -12.20 0.91 -14.66
N THR A 90 -13.14 0.15 -15.23
CA THR A 90 -13.82 0.51 -16.48
C THR A 90 -14.51 1.88 -16.38
N LEU A 91 -15.22 2.13 -15.27
CA LEU A 91 -15.89 3.42 -15.07
C LEU A 91 -14.90 4.57 -14.83
N PHE A 92 -13.80 4.30 -14.13
CA PHE A 92 -12.73 5.26 -13.94
C PHE A 92 -12.09 5.65 -15.27
N GLU A 93 -11.71 4.68 -16.11
CA GLU A 93 -11.13 4.94 -17.45
C GLU A 93 -12.08 5.77 -18.32
N PHE A 94 -13.36 5.39 -18.36
CA PHE A 94 -14.39 6.14 -19.11
C PHE A 94 -14.53 7.60 -18.63
N THR A 95 -14.50 7.82 -17.32
CA THR A 95 -14.74 9.15 -16.73
C THR A 95 -13.49 10.04 -16.79
N SER A 96 -12.32 9.47 -16.57
CA SER A 96 -11.04 10.20 -16.50
C SER A 96 -10.39 10.39 -17.87
N GLY A 97 -10.71 9.55 -18.86
CA GLY A 97 -10.12 9.60 -20.19
C GLY A 97 -8.69 9.09 -20.26
N VAL A 98 -8.21 8.37 -19.24
CA VAL A 98 -6.89 7.72 -19.23
C VAL A 98 -7.05 6.20 -19.17
N ASN A 99 -6.14 5.47 -19.81
CA ASN A 99 -6.10 4.01 -19.71
C ASN A 99 -5.33 3.61 -18.45
N VAL A 100 -5.76 2.53 -17.81
CA VAL A 100 -5.15 1.99 -16.60
C VAL A 100 -4.52 0.64 -16.91
N THR A 101 -3.23 0.50 -16.62
CA THR A 101 -2.51 -0.78 -16.69
C THR A 101 -2.38 -1.35 -15.29
N GLU A 102 -2.80 -2.60 -15.09
CA GLU A 102 -2.59 -3.31 -13.82
C GLU A 102 -1.09 -3.45 -13.53
N SER A 103 -0.72 -3.46 -12.25
CA SER A 103 0.66 -3.53 -11.82
C SER A 103 0.84 -4.60 -10.76
N PRO A 104 1.94 -5.39 -10.80
CA PRO A 104 2.33 -6.21 -9.67
C PRO A 104 2.80 -5.32 -8.51
N ILE A 105 3.24 -5.94 -7.42
CA ILE A 105 3.96 -5.25 -6.35
C ILE A 105 5.18 -4.50 -6.90
N ILE A 106 5.37 -3.26 -6.44
CA ILE A 106 6.50 -2.41 -6.79
C ILE A 106 7.32 -2.15 -5.53
N TYR A 107 8.60 -2.51 -5.55
CA TYR A 107 9.55 -2.17 -4.50
C TYR A 107 10.26 -0.85 -4.79
N ARG A 108 10.56 -0.09 -3.74
CA ARG A 108 11.31 1.18 -3.84
C ARG A 108 12.73 0.98 -4.37
N ASP A 109 13.38 -0.07 -3.88
CA ASP A 109 14.78 -0.41 -4.12
C ASP A 109 15.04 -1.93 -3.96
N GLU A 110 16.29 -2.34 -4.13
CA GLU A 110 16.72 -3.74 -4.09
C GLU A 110 16.72 -4.39 -2.71
N SER A 111 16.58 -3.61 -1.62
CA SER A 111 16.49 -4.16 -0.27
C SER A 111 15.23 -5.02 -0.10
N MET A 112 14.19 -4.75 -0.89
CA MET A 112 12.84 -5.33 -0.79
C MET A 112 12.13 -5.04 0.54
N ARG A 113 12.56 -4.02 1.29
CA ARG A 113 11.98 -3.66 2.60
C ARG A 113 10.72 -2.80 2.51
N THR A 114 10.52 -2.15 1.36
CA THR A 114 9.49 -1.13 1.17
C THR A 114 8.80 -1.30 -0.18
N ALA A 115 7.47 -1.34 -0.18
CA ALA A 115 6.70 -1.61 -1.39
C ALA A 115 5.30 -0.97 -1.41
N CYS A 116 4.74 -0.84 -2.61
CA CYS A 116 3.33 -0.56 -2.82
C CYS A 116 2.73 -1.52 -3.86
N SER A 117 1.41 -1.62 -3.88
CA SER A 117 0.64 -2.37 -4.90
C SER A 117 -0.44 -1.44 -5.41
N PRO A 118 -0.14 -0.60 -6.43
CA PRO A 118 -1.13 0.29 -7.03
C PRO A 118 -2.28 -0.52 -7.62
N ASP A 119 -3.51 -0.02 -7.50
CA ASP A 119 -4.66 -0.61 -8.21
C ASP A 119 -4.55 -0.38 -9.73
N GLY A 120 -3.62 0.49 -10.16
CA GLY A 120 -3.15 0.58 -11.53
C GLY A 120 -2.15 1.73 -11.77
N LEU A 121 -1.56 1.73 -12.96
CA LEU A 121 -0.71 2.80 -13.48
C LEU A 121 -1.39 3.43 -14.69
N CYS A 122 -1.61 4.73 -14.63
CA CYS A 122 -2.36 5.46 -15.65
C CYS A 122 -1.45 5.88 -16.81
N SER A 123 -2.02 5.95 -18.02
CA SER A 123 -1.31 6.32 -19.26
C SER A 123 -0.77 7.76 -19.28
N ASP A 124 -1.27 8.63 -18.40
CA ASP A 124 -0.79 10.01 -18.21
C ASP A 124 0.41 10.12 -17.26
N GLY A 125 0.89 8.99 -16.73
CA GLY A 125 2.04 8.92 -15.83
C GLY A 125 1.67 8.91 -14.35
N ASN A 126 0.39 9.03 -13.98
CA ASN A 126 -0.05 8.97 -12.59
C ASN A 126 -0.17 7.52 -12.10
N GLY A 127 -0.17 7.33 -10.77
CA GLY A 127 -0.62 6.08 -10.17
C GLY A 127 -2.10 6.14 -9.81
N LEU A 128 -2.72 4.99 -9.54
CA LEU A 128 -4.12 4.88 -9.14
C LEU A 128 -4.26 4.11 -7.83
N GLU A 129 -5.03 4.69 -6.92
CA GLU A 129 -5.65 4.06 -5.76
C GLU A 129 -7.17 4.08 -5.98
N LEU A 130 -7.78 2.92 -6.23
CA LEU A 130 -9.17 2.75 -6.58
C LEU A 130 -9.85 1.82 -5.58
N LYS A 131 -10.60 2.41 -4.64
CA LYS A 131 -11.27 1.67 -3.58
C LYS A 131 -12.73 1.40 -3.92
N CYS A 132 -13.19 0.20 -3.60
CA CYS A 132 -14.61 -0.11 -3.46
C CYS A 132 -14.96 -0.15 -1.96
N PRO A 133 -15.32 0.98 -1.31
CA PRO A 133 -15.57 0.98 0.13
C PRO A 133 -16.71 0.04 0.51
N PHE A 134 -16.45 -0.81 1.52
CA PHE A 134 -17.42 -1.80 1.99
C PHE A 134 -18.72 -1.15 2.48
N THR A 135 -18.66 0.06 3.05
CA THR A 135 -19.85 0.82 3.46
C THR A 135 -20.09 2.02 2.54
N SER A 136 -21.34 2.21 2.09
CA SER A 136 -21.73 3.38 1.29
C SER A 136 -21.58 4.69 2.05
N ARG A 137 -21.56 4.64 3.39
CA ARG A 137 -21.24 5.79 4.24
C ARG A 137 -19.84 6.33 3.93
N ASP A 138 -18.85 5.45 3.79
CA ASP A 138 -17.47 5.88 3.54
C ASP A 138 -17.31 6.42 2.12
N PHE A 139 -18.05 5.89 1.13
CA PHE A 139 -18.21 6.51 -0.18
C PHE A 139 -18.77 7.94 -0.06
N MET A 140 -19.88 8.10 0.65
CA MET A 140 -20.56 9.40 0.80
C MET A 140 -19.68 10.43 1.52
N LYS A 141 -18.91 10.00 2.52
CA LYS A 141 -17.95 10.85 3.23
C LYS A 141 -16.93 11.46 2.26
N PHE A 142 -16.37 10.67 1.36
CA PHE A 142 -15.45 11.16 0.34
C PHE A 142 -16.19 12.01 -0.71
N ARG A 143 -17.34 11.54 -1.21
CA ARG A 143 -18.11 12.21 -2.27
C ARG A 143 -18.52 13.65 -1.94
N LEU A 144 -18.84 13.92 -0.67
CA LEU A 144 -19.28 15.23 -0.20
C LEU A 144 -18.14 16.07 0.38
N GLY A 145 -17.23 15.45 1.12
CA GLY A 145 -16.15 16.15 1.81
C GLY A 145 -14.86 16.29 1.00
N GLY A 146 -14.79 15.68 -0.17
CA GLY A 146 -13.58 15.58 -0.96
C GLY A 146 -12.45 14.90 -0.20
N PHE A 147 -11.20 15.13 -0.64
CA PHE A 147 -10.06 14.48 -0.04
C PHE A 147 -9.81 14.88 1.42
N GLU A 148 -10.08 16.12 1.81
CA GLU A 148 -9.84 16.60 3.17
C GLU A 148 -10.60 15.76 4.23
N ALA A 149 -11.81 15.30 3.91
CA ALA A 149 -12.58 14.45 4.81
C ALA A 149 -11.95 13.07 5.08
N ILE A 150 -11.12 12.58 4.16
CA ILE A 150 -10.51 11.24 4.22
C ILE A 150 -8.97 11.26 4.27
N LYS A 151 -8.38 12.46 4.26
CA LYS A 151 -6.94 12.70 4.25
C LYS A 151 -6.22 12.01 5.40
N SER A 152 -6.80 12.04 6.59
CA SER A 152 -6.21 11.40 7.79
C SER A 152 -6.09 9.87 7.66
N ALA A 153 -6.92 9.23 6.83
CA ALA A 153 -6.87 7.80 6.61
C ALA A 153 -5.95 7.41 5.44
N TYR A 154 -5.94 8.18 4.35
CA TYR A 154 -5.33 7.72 3.08
C TYR A 154 -4.14 8.55 2.60
N MET A 155 -3.88 9.76 3.14
CA MET A 155 -2.77 10.59 2.64
C MET A 155 -1.42 9.91 2.81
N ALA A 156 -1.18 9.26 3.96
CA ALA A 156 0.06 8.52 4.18
C ALA A 156 0.26 7.41 3.15
N GLN A 157 -0.79 6.65 2.83
CA GLN A 157 -0.76 5.58 1.84
C GLN A 157 -0.46 6.12 0.43
N VAL A 158 -1.20 7.14 -0.01
CA VAL A 158 -1.04 7.71 -1.36
C VAL A 158 0.35 8.33 -1.54
N GLN A 159 0.81 9.09 -0.55
CA GLN A 159 2.14 9.69 -0.58
C GLN A 159 3.23 8.61 -0.56
N TYR A 160 3.07 7.54 0.21
CA TYR A 160 4.04 6.46 0.20
C TYR A 160 4.10 5.73 -1.13
N SER A 161 2.97 5.53 -1.82
CA SER A 161 2.99 4.97 -3.17
C SER A 161 3.77 5.85 -4.16
N MET A 162 3.64 7.18 -4.07
CA MET A 162 4.47 8.11 -4.84
C MET A 162 5.96 8.07 -4.42
N TRP A 163 6.24 7.89 -3.13
CA TRP A 163 7.60 7.71 -2.64
C TRP A 163 8.24 6.43 -3.21
N VAL A 164 7.54 5.29 -3.15
CA VAL A 164 8.01 4.00 -3.69
C VAL A 164 8.25 4.10 -5.20
N THR A 165 7.25 4.57 -5.95
CA THR A 165 7.27 4.57 -7.43
C THR A 165 8.02 5.74 -8.06
N ARG A 166 8.40 6.76 -7.27
CA ARG A 166 8.99 8.02 -7.74
C ARG A 166 8.07 8.83 -8.67
N LYS A 167 6.75 8.65 -8.57
CA LYS A 167 5.74 9.43 -9.31
C LYS A 167 5.45 10.78 -8.64
N ASN A 168 4.94 11.72 -9.44
CA ASN A 168 4.66 13.10 -9.00
C ASN A 168 3.20 13.34 -8.61
N ALA A 169 2.26 12.52 -9.09
CA ALA A 169 0.86 12.61 -8.72
C ALA A 169 0.18 11.24 -8.71
N TRP A 170 -0.96 11.18 -8.03
CA TRP A 170 -1.72 9.96 -7.82
C TRP A 170 -3.23 10.23 -7.84
N TYR A 171 -3.98 9.39 -8.54
CA TYR A 171 -5.44 9.37 -8.46
C TYR A 171 -5.87 8.63 -7.20
N PHE A 172 -6.74 9.25 -6.40
CA PHE A 172 -7.51 8.55 -5.38
C PHE A 172 -8.97 8.54 -5.76
N ALA A 173 -9.54 7.36 -5.93
CA ALA A 173 -10.89 7.14 -6.41
C ALA A 173 -11.65 6.18 -5.50
N ASN A 174 -12.94 6.44 -5.30
CA ASN A 174 -13.88 5.46 -4.76
C ASN A 174 -14.94 5.10 -5.80
N TYR A 175 -15.31 3.83 -5.85
CA TYR A 175 -16.46 3.31 -6.58
C TYR A 175 -17.45 2.61 -5.63
N ASP A 176 -18.72 2.97 -5.69
CA ASP A 176 -19.79 2.24 -5.01
C ASP A 176 -20.87 1.79 -6.01
N PRO A 177 -20.93 0.49 -6.35
CA PRO A 177 -21.91 -0.07 -7.30
C PRO A 177 -23.36 0.03 -6.79
N ARG A 178 -23.58 0.30 -5.50
CA ARG A 178 -24.93 0.42 -4.92
C ARG A 178 -25.55 1.80 -5.20
N MET A 179 -24.73 2.79 -5.56
CA MET A 179 -25.20 4.13 -5.92
C MET A 179 -26.08 4.04 -7.19
N LYS A 180 -27.29 4.60 -7.14
CA LYS A 180 -28.23 4.54 -8.28
C LYS A 180 -27.74 5.26 -9.54
N ARG A 181 -26.80 6.18 -9.39
CA ARG A 181 -26.08 6.92 -10.44
C ARG A 181 -24.83 7.54 -9.81
N GLU A 182 -23.89 7.97 -10.64
CA GLU A 182 -22.68 8.70 -10.20
C GLU A 182 -21.93 7.96 -9.08
N GLY A 183 -21.79 6.65 -9.22
CA GLY A 183 -21.14 5.78 -8.23
C GLY A 183 -19.61 5.89 -8.20
N LEU A 184 -19.01 6.80 -8.96
CA LEU A 184 -17.57 7.07 -8.97
C LEU A 184 -17.30 8.50 -8.47
N HIS A 185 -16.28 8.64 -7.61
CA HIS A 185 -15.72 9.94 -7.25
C HIS A 185 -14.20 9.83 -7.16
N TYR A 186 -13.46 10.81 -7.65
CA TYR A 186 -12.00 10.81 -7.57
C TYR A 186 -11.41 12.20 -7.44
N VAL A 187 -10.16 12.26 -6.98
CA VAL A 187 -9.30 13.45 -6.93
C VAL A 187 -7.90 13.10 -7.45
N VAL A 188 -7.14 14.12 -7.83
CA VAL A 188 -5.68 14.02 -8.05
C VAL A 188 -4.98 14.55 -6.80
N ILE A 189 -3.99 13.81 -6.31
CA ILE A 189 -3.17 14.16 -5.16
C ILE A 189 -1.74 14.33 -5.65
N GLU A 190 -1.20 15.52 -5.43
CA GLU A 190 0.18 15.85 -5.77
C GLU A 190 1.15 15.30 -4.72
N ARG A 191 2.37 14.99 -5.16
CA ARG A 191 3.49 14.64 -4.31
C ARG A 191 3.78 15.76 -3.31
N ASP A 192 3.83 15.40 -2.03
CA ASP A 192 4.11 16.33 -0.93
C ASP A 192 5.49 16.02 -0.34
N GLU A 193 6.46 16.92 -0.60
CA GLU A 193 7.85 16.75 -0.14
C GLU A 193 7.99 16.66 1.39
N LYS A 194 7.00 17.13 2.17
CA LYS A 194 7.02 16.92 3.64
C LYS A 194 6.83 15.45 4.00
N TYR A 195 5.98 14.74 3.26
CA TYR A 195 5.82 13.30 3.42
C TYR A 195 7.08 12.56 2.96
N MET A 196 7.67 12.98 1.84
CA MET A 196 8.90 12.37 1.31
C MET A 196 10.04 12.46 2.32
N ALA A 197 10.28 13.67 2.86
CA ALA A 197 11.27 13.88 3.91
C ALA A 197 10.97 13.04 5.17
N SER A 198 9.69 12.93 5.55
CA SER A 198 9.29 12.08 6.68
C SER A 198 9.58 10.60 6.42
N PHE A 199 9.37 10.11 5.20
CA PHE A 199 9.68 8.72 4.84
C PHE A 199 11.19 8.47 4.77
N ASP A 200 11.94 9.40 4.17
CA ASP A 200 13.40 9.32 4.03
C ASP A 200 14.12 9.29 5.40
N GLU A 201 13.53 9.89 6.45
CA GLU A 201 14.05 9.84 7.82
C GLU A 201 13.53 8.63 8.61
N ILE A 202 12.20 8.45 8.67
CA ILE A 202 11.58 7.54 9.64
C ILE A 202 11.64 6.07 9.19
N VAL A 203 11.55 5.81 7.88
CA VAL A 203 11.48 4.44 7.36
C VAL A 203 12.82 3.70 7.51
N PRO A 204 13.99 4.31 7.22
CA PRO A 204 15.29 3.68 7.50
C PRO A 204 15.50 3.38 8.99
N GLU A 205 15.19 4.30 9.90
CA GLU A 205 15.28 4.05 11.35
C GLU A 205 14.42 2.85 11.77
N PHE A 206 13.21 2.75 11.21
CA PHE A 206 12.32 1.63 11.49
C PHE A 206 12.89 0.30 10.99
N ILE A 207 13.50 0.30 9.80
CA ILE A 207 14.17 -0.86 9.21
C ILE A 207 15.36 -1.31 10.07
N GLU A 208 16.21 -0.37 10.50
CA GLU A 208 17.37 -0.67 11.36
C GLU A 208 16.92 -1.33 12.67
N LYS A 209 15.86 -0.82 13.30
CA LYS A 209 15.31 -1.41 14.52
C LYS A 209 14.71 -2.79 14.29
N MET A 210 14.13 -3.04 13.11
CA MET A 210 13.66 -4.38 12.77
C MET A 210 14.83 -5.34 12.67
N ASP A 211 15.92 -4.93 12.04
CA ASP A 211 17.10 -5.79 11.86
C ASP A 211 17.80 -6.06 13.20
N GLU A 212 17.90 -5.06 14.08
CA GLU A 212 18.37 -5.25 15.47
C GLU A 212 17.53 -6.31 16.21
N ALA A 213 16.20 -6.20 16.14
CA ALA A 213 15.30 -7.12 16.83
C ALA A 213 15.34 -8.54 16.25
N LEU A 214 15.42 -8.68 14.92
CA LEU A 214 15.58 -9.99 14.27
C LEU A 214 16.90 -10.64 14.69
N ALA A 215 18.01 -9.87 14.69
CA ALA A 215 19.32 -10.36 15.08
C ALA A 215 19.36 -10.82 16.56
N GLU A 216 18.64 -10.14 17.46
CA GLU A 216 18.53 -10.52 18.88
C GLU A 216 17.96 -11.94 19.07
N ILE A 217 17.07 -12.37 18.16
CA ILE A 217 16.46 -13.71 18.19
C ILE A 217 16.99 -14.65 17.10
N GLY A 218 18.10 -14.29 16.44
CA GLY A 218 18.80 -15.16 15.48
C GLY A 218 18.15 -15.30 14.11
N PHE A 219 17.30 -14.35 13.70
CA PHE A 219 16.70 -14.28 12.37
C PHE A 219 17.34 -13.20 11.49
N VAL A 220 17.25 -13.35 10.17
CA VAL A 220 17.60 -12.31 9.20
C VAL A 220 16.47 -12.08 8.19
N PHE A 221 16.29 -10.83 7.77
CA PHE A 221 15.30 -10.50 6.74
C PHE A 221 15.60 -11.23 5.43
N GLY A 222 14.58 -11.88 4.87
CA GLY A 222 14.65 -12.71 3.67
C GLY A 222 14.48 -14.20 3.96
N GLU A 223 14.56 -14.65 5.21
CA GLU A 223 14.23 -16.03 5.59
C GLU A 223 12.79 -16.40 5.26
N GLN A 224 11.86 -15.44 5.29
CA GLN A 224 10.46 -15.67 4.95
C GLN A 224 10.23 -16.09 3.49
N TRP A 225 11.22 -15.91 2.60
CA TRP A 225 11.13 -16.25 1.17
C TRP A 225 11.96 -17.47 0.77
N ARG A 226 12.69 -18.05 1.72
CA ARG A 226 13.48 -19.26 1.51
C ARG A 226 12.69 -20.53 1.81
#